data_AF-A0A953PJM2-F1
#
_entry.id   AF-A0A953PJM2-F1
#
_cell.length_a   1.000
_cell.length_b   1.000
_cell.length_c   1.000
_cell.angle_alpha   90.00
_cell.angle_beta   90.00
_cell.angle_gamma   90.00
#
_symmetry.space_group_name_H-M   'P 1'
#
loop_
_entity.id
_entity.type
_entity.pdbx_description
1 polymer ?
#
loop_
_entity_poly.entity_id
_entity_poly.type
_entity_poly.pdbx_seq_one_letter_code
_entity_poly.pdbx_strand_id
1 'polypeptide(L)'
;MKRVLSLALACAVILPFAARAQGKTDFSGTWTLDPSKSDAPMGRGGRGGGAAAGPITITQTASQLTQKRGEQTLTYTLDGSESKNQVQGRGGMQDVTSKAHWDGAKLIVETTRDMGGMSITTKETRSLSADGKEMTIENAISTPQGDLNTKQVFTKS
;
A
#
# COMPACT_ATOMS: atom_id res chain seq x y z
N MET A 1 56.84 -29.38 30.06
CA MET A 1 56.72 -29.21 28.59
C MET A 1 55.24 -29.24 28.23
N LYS A 2 54.74 -28.16 27.59
CA LYS A 2 53.79 -28.14 26.45
C LYS A 2 52.54 -29.07 26.58
N ARG A 3 51.27 -28.63 26.58
CA ARG A 3 50.62 -27.46 25.96
C ARG A 3 49.27 -27.17 26.61
N VAL A 4 48.95 -25.88 26.65
CA VAL A 4 47.63 -25.27 26.85
C VAL A 4 46.70 -25.66 25.69
N LEU A 5 45.42 -25.90 26.00
CA LEU A 5 44.31 -25.71 25.05
C LEU A 5 43.01 -25.47 25.84
N SER A 6 42.80 -24.20 26.19
CA SER A 6 41.51 -23.70 26.65
C SER A 6 40.58 -23.60 25.44
N LEU A 7 39.59 -24.49 25.35
CA LEU A 7 38.53 -24.38 24.35
C LEU A 7 37.46 -23.45 24.92
N ALA A 8 37.44 -22.20 24.45
CA ALA A 8 36.39 -21.24 24.77
C ALA A 8 35.07 -21.71 24.11
N LEU A 9 34.11 -22.14 24.94
CA LEU A 9 32.76 -22.43 24.50
C LEU A 9 32.02 -21.10 24.29
N ALA A 10 31.99 -20.62 23.05
CA ALA A 10 31.14 -19.51 22.66
C ALA A 10 29.69 -19.99 22.63
N CYS A 11 28.94 -19.76 23.71
CA CYS A 11 27.48 -19.88 23.70
C CYS A 11 26.92 -18.79 22.78
N ALA A 12 26.68 -19.14 21.51
CA ALA A 12 25.83 -18.34 20.64
C ALA A 12 24.42 -18.35 21.23
N VAL A 13 24.02 -17.23 21.84
CA VAL A 13 22.64 -17.01 22.27
C VAL A 13 21.80 -16.89 21.00
N ILE A 14 21.21 -17.99 20.56
CA ILE A 14 20.11 -17.96 19.60
C ILE A 14 18.90 -17.47 20.40
N LEU A 15 18.71 -16.15 20.45
CA LEU A 15 17.45 -15.59 20.91
C LEU A 15 16.37 -16.08 19.93
N PRO A 16 15.37 -16.87 20.37
CA PRO A 16 14.20 -17.09 19.54
C PRO A 16 13.58 -15.70 19.36
N PHE A 17 13.66 -15.17 18.14
CA PHE A 17 12.87 -14.00 17.76
C PHE A 17 11.43 -14.47 17.85
N ALA A 18 10.82 -14.29 19.02
CA ALA A 18 9.41 -14.50 19.21
C ALA A 18 8.75 -13.70 18.10
N ALA A 19 8.13 -14.40 17.15
CA ALA A 19 7.20 -13.81 16.23
C ALA A 19 6.11 -13.20 17.11
N ARG A 20 6.33 -11.95 17.54
CA ARG A 20 5.28 -11.14 18.11
C ARG A 20 4.19 -11.22 17.05
N ALA A 21 2.97 -11.53 17.47
CA ALA A 21 1.80 -11.22 16.69
C ALA A 21 1.86 -9.70 16.48
N GLN A 22 2.61 -9.29 15.47
CA GLN A 22 2.86 -7.92 15.15
C GLN A 22 1.49 -7.46 14.68
N GLY A 23 0.91 -6.50 15.41
CA GLY A 23 -0.37 -5.94 15.01
C GLY A 23 -0.32 -5.57 13.53
N LYS A 24 -1.49 -5.56 12.89
CA LYS A 24 -1.64 -5.10 11.50
C LYS A 24 -0.83 -3.82 11.30
N THR A 25 -0.07 -3.76 10.21
CA THR A 25 0.83 -2.64 9.90
C THR A 25 0.10 -1.31 10.00
N ASP A 26 0.68 -0.32 10.67
CA ASP A 26 0.09 1.01 10.78
C ASP A 26 0.63 1.92 9.68
N PHE A 27 -0.22 2.24 8.70
CA PHE A 27 0.13 3.12 7.59
C PHE A 27 -0.06 4.62 7.92
N SER A 28 -0.47 4.97 9.15
CA SER A 28 -0.73 6.35 9.53
C SER A 28 0.50 7.25 9.33
N GLY A 29 0.25 8.45 8.80
CA GLY A 29 1.27 9.45 8.55
C GLY A 29 1.04 10.22 7.26
N THR A 30 1.98 11.11 6.95
CA THR A 30 1.99 11.89 5.72
C THR A 30 3.08 11.34 4.80
N TRP A 31 2.70 11.04 3.57
CA TRP A 31 3.51 10.29 2.61
C TRP A 31 3.69 11.09 1.33
N THR A 32 4.93 11.39 0.99
CA THR A 32 5.30 12.12 -0.23
C THR A 32 5.86 11.13 -1.26
N LEU A 33 5.40 11.22 -2.51
CA LEU A 33 5.88 10.34 -3.58
C LEU A 33 7.38 10.57 -3.78
N ASP A 34 8.15 9.49 -3.88
CA ASP A 34 9.54 9.50 -4.32
C ASP A 34 9.58 9.13 -5.83
N PRO A 35 9.74 10.12 -6.73
CA PRO A 35 9.75 9.85 -8.16
C PRO A 35 10.97 9.02 -8.61
N SER A 36 12.06 9.02 -7.83
CA SER A 36 13.28 8.28 -8.17
C SER A 36 13.16 6.77 -7.93
N LYS A 37 12.19 6.37 -7.09
CA LYS A 37 11.91 4.97 -6.73
C LYS A 37 10.56 4.46 -7.26
N SER A 38 9.83 5.29 -7.99
CA SER A 38 8.51 4.99 -8.53
C SER A 38 8.55 4.81 -10.05
N ASP A 39 7.65 3.99 -10.56
CA ASP A 39 7.41 3.91 -12.00
C ASP A 39 6.85 5.25 -12.50
N ALA A 40 7.13 5.56 -13.77
CA ALA A 40 6.61 6.75 -14.40
C ALA A 40 5.07 6.76 -14.41
N PRO A 41 4.41 7.92 -14.22
CA PRO A 41 2.97 8.02 -14.36
C PRO A 41 2.51 7.48 -15.71
N MET A 42 1.56 6.56 -15.69
CA MET A 42 0.99 5.97 -16.90
C MET A 42 0.27 7.04 -17.74
N GLY A 43 0.87 7.39 -18.89
CA GLY A 43 0.20 8.06 -20.02
C GLY A 43 0.12 9.61 -19.99
N ARG A 44 0.48 10.23 -21.12
CA ARG A 44 0.11 11.62 -21.47
C ARG A 44 -1.41 11.67 -21.77
N GLY A 45 -2.24 12.10 -20.83
CA GLY A 45 -3.63 12.49 -21.11
C GLY A 45 -4.74 11.84 -20.27
N GLY A 46 -4.41 11.02 -19.27
CA GLY A 46 -5.41 10.41 -18.40
C GLY A 46 -5.58 11.16 -17.08
N ARG A 47 -6.54 12.08 -16.99
CA ARG A 47 -7.17 12.48 -15.72
C ARG A 47 -8.01 11.32 -15.16
N GLY A 48 -7.36 10.19 -14.91
CA GLY A 48 -7.95 8.98 -14.35
C GLY A 48 -7.15 8.61 -13.12
N GLY A 49 -7.62 9.09 -11.96
CA GLY A 49 -7.20 8.76 -10.59
C GLY A 49 -5.74 8.33 -10.37
N GLY A 50 -4.91 9.22 -9.82
CA GLY A 50 -3.65 8.75 -9.20
C GLY A 50 -2.56 9.78 -8.92
N ALA A 51 -2.62 10.97 -9.52
CA ALA A 51 -1.67 12.04 -9.22
C ALA A 51 -2.39 13.38 -9.06
N ALA A 52 -3.32 13.47 -8.09
CA ALA A 52 -3.54 14.78 -7.47
C ALA A 52 -2.21 15.18 -6.83
N ALA A 53 -1.49 16.15 -7.40
CA ALA A 53 -0.17 16.55 -6.93
C ALA A 53 -0.22 16.84 -5.42
N GLY A 54 0.74 16.28 -4.66
CA GLY A 54 0.83 16.48 -3.22
C GLY A 54 0.92 15.21 -2.39
N PRO A 55 1.16 15.35 -1.08
CA PRO A 55 1.29 14.23 -0.16
C PRO A 55 -0.05 13.52 0.09
N ILE A 56 0.05 12.29 0.55
CA ILE A 56 -1.07 11.50 1.05
C ILE A 56 -1.03 11.54 2.58
N THR A 57 -2.12 11.95 3.23
CA THR A 57 -2.26 11.80 4.68
C THR A 57 -3.14 10.61 4.98
N ILE A 58 -2.65 9.69 5.81
CA ILE A 58 -3.35 8.48 6.24
C ILE A 58 -3.61 8.58 7.74
N THR A 59 -4.85 8.31 8.13
CA THR A 59 -5.24 8.02 9.51
C THR A 59 -5.83 6.63 9.57
N GLN A 60 -5.30 5.77 10.44
CA GLN A 60 -5.72 4.39 10.57
C GLN A 60 -6.23 4.10 12.00
N THR A 61 -7.33 3.37 12.08
CA THR A 61 -7.83 2.74 13.30
C THR A 61 -7.74 1.21 13.15
N ALA A 62 -8.18 0.46 14.15
CA ALA A 62 -8.20 -1.00 14.07
C ALA A 62 -9.10 -1.54 12.93
N SER A 63 -10.15 -0.79 12.55
CA SER A 63 -11.17 -1.23 11.59
C SER A 63 -11.20 -0.42 10.30
N GLN A 64 -10.57 0.75 10.24
CA GLN A 64 -10.64 1.64 9.08
C GLN A 64 -9.30 2.28 8.73
N LEU A 65 -9.08 2.51 7.44
CA LEU A 65 -8.03 3.39 6.92
C LEU A 65 -8.70 4.53 6.16
N THR A 66 -8.42 5.77 6.55
CA THR A 66 -8.85 6.96 5.82
C THR A 66 -7.63 7.63 5.21
N GLN A 67 -7.71 7.90 3.91
CA GLN A 67 -6.68 8.50 3.10
C GLN A 67 -7.18 9.83 2.54
N LYS A 68 -6.39 10.89 2.68
CA LYS A 68 -6.64 12.20 2.10
C LYS A 68 -5.53 12.58 1.13
N ARG A 69 -5.88 13.12 -0.03
CA ARG A 69 -4.95 13.69 -1.02
C ARG A 69 -5.65 14.83 -1.75
N GLY A 70 -5.22 16.07 -1.52
CA GLY A 70 -5.96 17.25 -1.96
C GLY A 70 -7.38 17.26 -1.37
N GLU A 71 -8.39 17.50 -2.20
CA GLU A 71 -9.80 17.47 -1.81
C GLU A 71 -10.37 16.04 -1.71
N GLN A 72 -9.66 15.04 -2.23
CA GLN A 72 -10.15 13.66 -2.26
C GLN A 72 -9.92 12.98 -0.90
N THR A 73 -10.99 12.41 -0.35
CA THR A 73 -10.95 11.54 0.83
C THR A 73 -11.48 10.16 0.46
N LEU A 74 -10.72 9.11 0.77
CA LEU A 74 -11.11 7.71 0.60
C LEU A 74 -11.07 7.01 1.96
N THR A 75 -12.11 6.27 2.29
CA THR A 75 -12.16 5.46 3.51
C THR A 75 -12.38 4.00 3.15
N TYR A 76 -11.60 3.12 3.78
CA TYR A 76 -11.64 1.67 3.59
C TYR A 76 -11.87 0.99 4.93
N THR A 77 -12.85 0.08 5.00
CA THR A 77 -12.99 -0.90 6.06
C THR A 77 -11.93 -1.99 5.89
N LEU A 78 -11.33 -2.43 6.99
CA LEU A 78 -10.15 -3.32 7.01
C LEU A 78 -10.50 -4.78 7.34
N ASP A 79 -11.78 -5.15 7.27
CA ASP A 79 -12.35 -6.45 7.60
C ASP A 79 -12.84 -7.23 6.37
N GLY A 80 -12.57 -6.74 5.15
CA GLY A 80 -13.01 -7.34 3.90
C GLY A 80 -14.41 -6.93 3.45
N SER A 81 -15.14 -6.14 4.25
CA SER A 81 -16.43 -5.57 3.83
C SER A 81 -16.26 -4.54 2.72
N GLU A 82 -17.36 -4.22 2.03
CA GLU A 82 -17.36 -3.24 0.96
C GLU A 82 -17.25 -1.81 1.49
N SER A 83 -16.35 -1.05 0.88
CA SER A 83 -16.23 0.39 1.04
C SER A 83 -16.61 1.09 -0.25
N LYS A 84 -17.52 2.06 -0.14
CA LYS A 84 -17.96 2.91 -1.26
C LYS A 84 -17.33 4.28 -1.14
N ASN A 85 -16.65 4.72 -2.19
CA ASN A 85 -16.00 6.02 -2.26
C ASN A 85 -16.35 6.73 -3.56
N GLN A 86 -16.23 8.05 -3.60
CA GLN A 86 -16.35 8.83 -4.83
C GLN A 86 -14.99 9.30 -5.31
N VAL A 87 -14.71 9.10 -6.59
CA VAL A 87 -13.48 9.56 -7.24
C VAL A 87 -13.82 10.45 -8.43
N GLN A 88 -12.99 11.45 -8.67
CA GLN A 88 -13.11 12.26 -9.89
C GLN A 88 -12.67 11.42 -11.10
N GLY A 89 -13.63 11.11 -11.97
CA GLY A 89 -13.40 10.46 -13.27
C GLY A 89 -13.51 11.46 -14.44
N ARG A 90 -13.37 10.92 -15.66
CA ARG A 90 -13.42 11.71 -16.92
C ARG A 90 -14.77 12.40 -17.15
N GLY A 91 -15.85 11.89 -16.55
CA GLY A 91 -17.22 12.40 -16.69
C GLY A 91 -17.82 13.04 -15.42
N GLY A 92 -17.01 13.34 -14.40
CA GLY A 92 -17.49 13.81 -13.09
C GLY A 92 -17.14 12.87 -11.96
N MET A 93 -17.77 13.04 -10.80
CA MET A 93 -17.65 12.11 -9.68
C MET A 93 -18.23 10.74 -10.06
N GLN A 94 -17.50 9.69 -9.74
CA GLN A 94 -17.89 8.30 -9.99
C GLN A 94 -17.79 7.51 -8.70
N ASP A 95 -18.80 6.69 -8.43
CA ASP A 95 -18.78 5.74 -7.32
C ASP A 95 -17.81 4.60 -7.61
N VAL A 96 -17.05 4.23 -6.59
CA VAL A 96 -16.07 3.15 -6.62
C VAL A 96 -16.29 2.27 -5.42
N THR A 97 -16.48 0.97 -5.67
CA THR A 97 -16.57 -0.04 -4.61
C THR A 97 -15.25 -0.78 -4.51
N SER A 98 -14.82 -0.99 -3.27
CA SER A 98 -13.55 -1.63 -2.94
C SER A 98 -13.69 -2.55 -1.73
N LYS A 99 -12.84 -3.57 -1.64
CA LYS A 99 -12.70 -4.45 -0.47
C LYS A 99 -11.25 -4.44 -0.03
N ALA A 100 -11.01 -4.17 1.25
CA ALA A 100 -9.66 -4.18 1.80
C ALA A 100 -9.49 -5.28 2.86
N HIS A 101 -8.39 -6.02 2.78
CA HIS A 101 -8.08 -7.12 3.68
C HIS A 101 -6.57 -7.23 3.91
N TRP A 102 -6.19 -7.93 4.97
CA TRP A 102 -4.79 -8.13 5.34
C TRP A 102 -4.25 -9.45 4.76
N ASP A 103 -3.06 -9.38 4.17
CA ASP A 103 -2.23 -10.54 3.81
C ASP A 103 -0.92 -10.43 4.59
N GLY A 104 -0.89 -11.08 5.75
CA GLY A 104 0.16 -10.88 6.75
C GLY A 104 0.27 -9.40 7.17
N ALA A 105 1.44 -8.80 6.91
CA ALA A 105 1.71 -7.39 7.19
C ALA A 105 1.29 -6.44 6.06
N LYS A 106 0.82 -6.95 4.91
CA LYS A 106 0.44 -6.15 3.75
C LYS A 106 -1.05 -5.86 3.79
N LEU A 107 -1.43 -4.66 3.35
CA LEU A 107 -2.82 -4.33 3.09
C LEU A 107 -3.11 -4.52 1.60
N ILE A 108 -4.11 -5.33 1.29
CA ILE A 108 -4.61 -5.53 -0.07
C ILE A 108 -5.89 -4.74 -0.22
N VAL A 109 -6.03 -3.96 -1.29
CA VAL A 109 -7.27 -3.27 -1.66
C VAL A 109 -7.65 -3.66 -3.08
N GLU A 110 -8.79 -4.34 -3.22
CA GLU A 110 -9.33 -4.73 -4.52
C GLU A 110 -10.46 -3.79 -4.89
N THR A 111 -10.38 -3.22 -6.09
CA THR A 111 -11.32 -2.23 -6.60
C THR A 111 -11.83 -2.67 -7.97
N THR A 112 -13.14 -2.58 -8.18
CA THR A 112 -13.76 -2.79 -9.50
C THR A 112 -14.43 -1.49 -9.93
N ARG A 113 -14.18 -1.07 -11.17
CA ARG A 113 -14.81 0.12 -11.77
C ARG A 113 -15.39 -0.25 -13.13
N ASP A 114 -16.61 0.19 -13.39
CA ASP A 114 -17.19 0.17 -14.73
C ASP A 114 -16.99 1.55 -15.37
N MET A 115 -16.25 1.59 -16.48
CA MET A 115 -16.05 2.80 -17.27
C MET A 115 -16.72 2.67 -18.64
N GLY A 116 -18.06 2.72 -18.65
CA GLY A 116 -18.85 2.74 -19.89
C GLY A 116 -18.88 1.38 -20.59
N GLY A 117 -19.08 0.30 -19.81
CA GLY A 117 -19.11 -1.08 -20.30
C GLY A 117 -17.75 -1.77 -20.28
N MET A 118 -16.69 -1.07 -19.87
CA MET A 118 -15.37 -1.65 -19.64
C MET A 118 -15.15 -1.81 -18.15
N SER A 119 -15.14 -3.06 -17.69
CA SER A 119 -14.75 -3.39 -16.32
C SER A 119 -13.23 -3.32 -16.17
N ILE A 120 -12.78 -2.51 -15.22
CA ILE A 120 -11.38 -2.41 -14.82
C ILE A 120 -11.29 -2.89 -13.38
N THR A 121 -10.46 -3.90 -13.17
CA THR A 121 -10.15 -4.42 -11.83
C THR A 121 -8.74 -3.98 -11.44
N THR A 122 -8.60 -3.49 -10.22
CA THR A 122 -7.30 -3.10 -9.65
C THR A 122 -7.09 -3.81 -8.33
N LYS A 123 -5.95 -4.49 -8.19
CA LYS A 123 -5.46 -5.01 -6.93
C LYS A 123 -4.28 -4.16 -6.48
N GLU A 124 -4.50 -3.34 -5.46
CA GLU A 124 -3.47 -2.58 -4.77
C GLU A 124 -2.88 -3.43 -3.65
N THR A 125 -1.55 -3.49 -3.57
CA THR A 125 -0.81 -4.06 -2.45
C THR A 125 0.03 -2.97 -1.81
N ARG A 126 -0.18 -2.74 -0.50
CA ARG A 126 0.52 -1.73 0.27
C ARG A 126 1.38 -2.37 1.35
N SER A 127 2.63 -1.93 1.46
CA SER A 127 3.61 -2.41 2.44
C SER A 127 4.48 -1.29 2.97
N LEU A 128 5.03 -1.46 4.18
CA LEU A 128 6.03 -0.56 4.76
C LEU A 128 7.42 -1.20 4.78
N SER A 129 8.45 -0.36 4.69
CA SER A 129 9.82 -0.73 5.05
C SER A 129 9.90 -1.08 6.54
N ALA A 130 10.94 -1.84 6.92
CA ALA A 130 11.13 -2.28 8.31
C ALA A 130 11.25 -1.11 9.32
N ASP A 131 11.76 0.04 8.87
CA ASP A 131 11.86 1.27 9.68
C ASP A 131 10.59 2.15 9.62
N GLY A 132 9.58 1.75 8.85
CA GLY A 132 8.31 2.46 8.70
C GLY A 132 8.42 3.82 7.98
N LYS A 133 9.55 4.11 7.32
CA LYS A 133 9.81 5.38 6.64
C LYS A 133 9.48 5.37 5.15
N GLU A 134 9.35 4.19 4.56
CA GLU A 134 8.94 4.04 3.16
C GLU A 134 7.68 3.20 3.07
N MET A 135 6.73 3.69 2.27
CA MET A 135 5.53 2.97 1.89
C MET A 135 5.63 2.64 0.41
N THR A 136 5.47 1.37 0.07
CA THR A 136 5.35 0.92 -1.32
C THR A 136 3.90 0.58 -1.62
N ILE A 137 3.40 1.07 -2.75
CA ILE A 137 2.11 0.74 -3.34
C ILE A 137 2.38 0.08 -4.70
N GLU A 138 1.94 -1.16 -4.85
CA GLU A 138 1.98 -1.91 -6.11
C GLU A 138 0.55 -2.13 -6.60
N ASN A 139 0.26 -1.74 -7.84
CA ASN A 139 -1.04 -1.95 -8.45
C ASN A 139 -0.92 -2.95 -9.59
N ALA A 140 -1.71 -4.01 -9.55
CA ALA A 140 -2.02 -4.85 -10.70
C ALA A 140 -3.37 -4.43 -11.27
N ILE A 141 -3.37 -3.92 -12.50
CA ILE A 141 -4.53 -3.38 -13.20
C ILE A 141 -4.83 -4.32 -14.36
N SER A 142 -6.02 -4.93 -14.35
CA SER A 142 -6.53 -5.75 -15.44
C SER A 142 -7.59 -4.95 -16.19
N THR A 143 -7.44 -4.92 -17.52
CA THR A 143 -8.36 -4.28 -18.45
C THR A 143 -8.65 -5.22 -19.61
N PRO A 144 -9.75 -5.03 -20.37
CA PRO A 144 -9.99 -5.80 -21.59
C PRO A 144 -8.90 -5.69 -22.65
N GLN A 145 -8.03 -4.69 -22.56
CA GLN A 145 -6.93 -4.43 -23.51
C GLN A 145 -5.61 -5.06 -23.06
N GLY A 146 -5.58 -5.65 -21.86
CA GLY A 146 -4.40 -6.26 -21.27
C GLY A 146 -4.15 -5.82 -19.83
N ASP A 147 -3.16 -6.48 -19.22
CA ASP A 147 -2.75 -6.26 -17.85
C ASP A 147 -1.58 -5.28 -17.76
N LEU A 148 -1.55 -4.56 -16.64
CA LEU A 148 -0.54 -3.58 -16.34
C LEU A 148 -0.18 -3.63 -14.86
N ASN A 149 1.11 -3.58 -14.54
CA ASN A 149 1.59 -3.40 -13.19
C ASN A 149 2.26 -2.04 -13.04
N THR A 150 2.08 -1.40 -11.89
CA THR A 150 2.77 -0.15 -11.53
C THR A 150 3.21 -0.19 -10.09
N LYS A 151 4.34 0.42 -9.80
CA LYS A 151 4.90 0.58 -8.45
C LYS A 151 5.11 2.05 -8.13
N GLN A 152 4.68 2.45 -6.95
CA GLN A 152 4.92 3.76 -6.38
C GLN A 152 5.54 3.62 -5.00
N VAL A 153 6.56 4.42 -4.73
CA VAL A 153 7.24 4.48 -3.44
C VAL A 153 7.05 5.86 -2.85
N PHE A 154 6.72 5.91 -1.56
CA PHE A 154 6.49 7.13 -0.82
C PHE A 154 7.41 7.17 0.39
N THR A 155 7.94 8.35 0.70
CA THR A 155 8.69 8.62 1.91
C THR A 155 7.79 9.30 2.93
N LYS A 156 7.87 8.86 4.18
CA LYS A 156 7.18 9.49 5.30
C LYS A 156 7.78 10.87 5.57
N SER A 157 6.92 11.86 5.75
CA SER A 157 7.31 13.22 6.18
C SER A 157 7.45 13.29 7.69
#